data_AF-A0A218Y2H6-F1
#
_entry.id   AF-A0A218Y2H6-F1
#
_cell.length_a   1.000
_cell.length_b   1.000
_cell.length_c   1.000
_cell.angle_alpha   90.00
_cell.angle_beta   90.00
_cell.angle_gamma   90.00
#
_symmetry.space_group_name_H-M   'P 1'
#
loop_
_entity.id
_entity.type
_entity.pdbx_description
1 polymer ?
#
loop_
_entity_poly.entity_id
_entity_poly.type
_entity_poly.pdbx_seq_one_letter_code
_entity_poly.pdbx_strand_id
1 'polypeptide(L)'
;MDSDAHTTPSQKAAEVDSESSENAGNEDHAPKQVHQFYFVKLHAYENPNLIKVENLIRKLEQDLILTDQKRDKKLRLHFGLLHASKSMAKERQVLGKIKEVKNISKHSCISTEDYDDKIHNLKLEIYQKFYMKADEKRQIRQEIEQIEWEREEAIATAAVDGKMWNSLDSKENIKQQIKSLGDDMEKSRAEHMKHKSKVIFLQKELESVEDDLTSFEKQLNRIEGLNYEARQCILQWRMEQDEKNARYHQCIELMRNTQELAEKKELIALQKLSHEQVEKFMLQWSNDQAFRDDYRMKSIGSLNKRCLNIDGQRRNRDEKPISGKEPTVKISKGLKRSLQNVGEKLVM
;
A
#
# COMPACT_ATOMS: atom_id res chain seq x y z
N MET A 1 62.31 21.17 -21.14
CA MET A 1 63.68 21.21 -20.63
C MET A 1 63.74 20.13 -19.57
N ASP A 2 63.63 18.88 -20.01
CA ASP A 2 64.75 18.06 -20.54
C ASP A 2 65.66 17.69 -19.37
N SER A 3 66.14 16.48 -19.14
CA SER A 3 65.91 15.13 -19.66
C SER A 3 66.75 14.24 -18.73
N ASP A 4 66.34 12.99 -18.63
CA ASP A 4 67.08 11.78 -18.28
C ASP A 4 68.61 11.86 -18.06
N ALA A 5 69.10 11.14 -17.05
CA ALA A 5 70.08 10.07 -17.28
C ALA A 5 70.27 9.18 -16.04
N HIS A 6 69.88 7.91 -16.19
CA HIS A 6 70.39 6.78 -15.42
C HIS A 6 71.91 6.64 -15.58
N THR A 7 72.61 6.17 -14.54
CA THR A 7 73.71 5.20 -14.68
C THR A 7 73.90 4.47 -13.35
N THR A 8 73.61 3.17 -13.35
CA THR A 8 74.22 2.19 -12.43
C THR A 8 75.48 1.64 -13.11
N PRO A 9 76.48 1.19 -12.35
CA PRO A 9 76.83 -0.22 -12.53
C PRO A 9 77.19 -0.97 -11.23
N SER A 10 76.77 -2.24 -11.28
CA SER A 10 77.20 -3.42 -10.53
C SER A 10 78.71 -3.54 -10.33
N GLN A 11 79.17 -4.03 -9.17
CA GLN A 11 80.04 -5.21 -9.06
C GLN A 11 80.29 -5.65 -7.60
N LYS A 12 80.82 -6.88 -7.47
CA LYS A 12 80.71 -7.86 -6.39
C LYS A 12 82.11 -8.15 -5.79
N ALA A 13 82.15 -8.73 -4.59
CA ALA A 13 83.30 -9.38 -3.88
C ALA A 13 84.28 -8.44 -3.16
N ALA A 14 84.99 -8.81 -2.09
CA ALA A 14 84.97 -9.81 -1.01
C ALA A 14 86.14 -9.42 -0.05
N GLU A 15 86.19 -10.00 1.16
CA GLU A 15 87.29 -9.97 2.16
C GLU A 15 87.52 -8.65 2.93
N VAL A 16 87.21 -8.55 4.24
CA VAL A 16 87.78 -9.17 5.47
C VAL A 16 89.13 -8.56 5.88
N ASP A 17 89.09 -7.85 7.01
CA ASP A 17 90.11 -7.63 8.06
C ASP A 17 90.09 -6.16 8.52
N SER A 18 90.22 -5.78 9.79
CA SER A 18 90.13 -6.42 11.11
C SER A 18 90.22 -5.23 12.09
N GLU A 19 89.40 -5.21 13.16
CA GLU A 19 89.60 -4.50 14.44
C GLU A 19 89.93 -2.97 14.42
N SER A 20 89.43 -2.08 15.27
CA SER A 20 88.75 -2.09 16.56
C SER A 20 88.37 -0.63 16.87
N SER A 21 87.20 -0.36 17.45
CA SER A 21 87.03 0.84 18.29
C SER A 21 85.85 0.64 19.23
N GLU A 22 86.22 0.22 20.43
CA GLU A 22 85.56 0.32 21.72
C GLU A 22 84.30 1.22 21.82
N ASN A 23 83.19 0.54 22.16
CA ASN A 23 82.39 0.75 23.36
C ASN A 23 81.69 2.12 23.57
N ALA A 24 80.38 2.17 23.28
CA ALA A 24 79.42 2.95 24.04
C ALA A 24 77.97 2.48 23.79
N GLY A 25 77.32 1.97 24.84
CA GLY A 25 75.85 1.85 24.91
C GLY A 25 75.29 0.44 24.72
N ASN A 26 75.43 -0.41 25.76
CA ASN A 26 74.55 -1.57 25.95
C ASN A 26 73.10 -1.07 26.11
N GLU A 27 72.33 -0.98 25.02
CA GLU A 27 70.88 -1.08 25.11
C GLU A 27 70.51 -2.56 25.11
N ASP A 28 69.98 -2.96 26.25
CA ASP A 28 69.52 -4.28 26.64
C ASP A 28 68.47 -4.83 25.66
N HIS A 29 68.89 -5.51 24.59
CA HIS A 29 68.00 -6.29 23.75
C HIS A 29 67.73 -7.65 24.38
N ALA A 30 67.05 -7.64 25.54
CA ALA A 30 66.36 -8.83 26.00
C ALA A 30 65.37 -9.28 24.89
N PRO A 31 65.38 -10.55 24.48
CA PRO A 31 64.46 -11.02 23.43
C PRO A 31 63.03 -10.78 23.90
N LYS A 32 62.25 -10.03 23.11
CA LYS A 32 60.83 -9.76 23.41
C LYS A 32 60.12 -11.10 23.60
N GLN A 33 59.75 -11.43 24.83
CA GLN A 33 59.03 -12.66 25.14
C GLN A 33 57.61 -12.55 24.57
N VAL A 34 57.36 -13.26 23.47
CA VAL A 34 56.04 -13.31 22.85
C VAL A 34 55.25 -14.44 23.49
N HIS A 35 54.22 -14.08 24.26
CA HIS A 35 53.24 -15.05 24.76
C HIS A 35 52.11 -15.23 23.74
N GLN A 36 51.77 -16.48 23.42
CA GLN A 36 50.69 -16.82 22.49
C GLN A 36 49.67 -17.70 23.20
N PHE A 37 48.39 -17.34 23.05
CA PHE A 37 47.27 -18.07 23.63
C PHE A 37 46.27 -18.37 22.52
N TYR A 38 45.65 -19.56 22.56
CA TYR A 38 44.72 -20.03 21.54
C TYR A 38 43.32 -20.17 22.12
N PHE A 39 42.33 -19.79 21.32
CA PHE A 39 40.91 -19.91 21.64
C PHE A 39 40.19 -20.54 20.46
N VAL A 40 39.22 -21.41 20.75
CA VAL A 40 38.43 -22.05 19.70
C VAL A 40 37.42 -21.05 19.14
N LYS A 41 37.49 -20.81 17.83
CA LYS A 41 36.56 -19.94 17.13
C LYS A 41 35.24 -20.65 16.86
N LEU A 42 34.15 -20.13 17.42
CA LEU A 42 32.79 -20.47 17.02
C LEU A 42 32.31 -19.53 15.91
N HIS A 43 31.61 -20.07 14.91
CA HIS A 43 31.05 -19.30 13.80
C HIS A 43 29.58 -18.96 14.09
N ALA A 44 29.15 -17.77 13.69
CA ALA A 44 27.74 -17.38 13.76
C ALA A 44 26.92 -18.17 12.72
N TYR A 45 25.67 -18.48 13.07
CA TYR A 45 24.63 -18.86 12.13
C TYR A 45 24.08 -17.61 11.45
N GLU A 46 24.08 -17.63 10.11
CA GLU A 46 23.48 -16.60 9.28
C GLU A 46 22.32 -17.23 8.49
N ASN A 47 21.13 -16.64 8.60
CA ASN A 47 19.99 -17.03 7.77
C ASN A 47 19.96 -16.18 6.48
N PRO A 48 20.31 -16.72 5.31
CA PRO A 48 20.33 -15.95 4.06
C PRO A 48 18.93 -15.48 3.63
N ASN A 49 17.86 -16.09 4.15
CA ASN A 49 16.49 -15.68 3.84
C ASN A 49 16.08 -14.41 4.59
N LEU A 50 16.76 -14.03 5.67
CA LEU A 50 16.45 -12.83 6.44
C LEU A 50 16.58 -11.58 5.56
N ILE A 51 17.71 -11.45 4.86
CA ILE A 51 17.98 -10.34 3.93
C ILE A 51 16.95 -10.30 2.80
N LYS A 52 16.57 -11.47 2.27
CA LYS A 52 15.56 -11.56 1.19
C LYS A 52 14.20 -11.04 1.65
N VAL A 53 13.76 -11.40 2.86
CA VAL A 53 12.49 -10.94 3.42
C VAL A 53 12.53 -9.46 3.79
N GLU A 54 13.65 -8.96 4.32
CA GLU A 54 13.81 -7.52 4.61
C GLU A 54 13.69 -6.66 3.34
N ASN A 55 14.32 -7.10 2.26
CA ASN A 55 14.19 -6.41 0.97
C ASN A 55 12.76 -6.49 0.41
N LEU A 56 12.06 -7.61 0.62
CA LEU A 56 10.66 -7.75 0.25
C LEU A 56 9.76 -6.79 1.06
N ILE A 57 9.98 -6.65 2.37
CA ILE A 57 9.22 -5.70 3.21
C ILE A 57 9.40 -4.28 2.68
N ARG A 58 10.63 -3.86 2.42
CA ARG A 58 10.92 -2.52 1.89
C ARG A 58 10.19 -2.27 0.57
N LYS A 59 10.14 -3.28 -0.30
CA LYS A 59 9.40 -3.21 -1.55
C LYS A 59 7.89 -3.12 -1.33
N LEU A 60 7.33 -3.92 -0.42
CA LEU A 60 5.90 -3.89 -0.08
C LEU A 60 5.50 -2.53 0.52
N GLU A 61 6.35 -1.91 1.34
CA GLU A 61 6.13 -0.56 1.86
C GLU A 61 6.09 0.49 0.74
N GLN A 62 7.00 0.39 -0.25
CA GLN A 62 6.99 1.26 -1.42
C GLN A 62 5.72 1.07 -2.27
N ASP A 63 5.33 -0.18 -2.52
CA ASP A 63 4.12 -0.52 -3.27
C ASP A 63 2.85 -0.01 -2.55
N LEU A 64 2.83 -0.06 -1.22
CA LEU A 64 1.74 0.47 -0.38
C LEU A 64 1.58 1.98 -0.61
N ILE A 65 2.66 2.75 -0.48
CA ILE A 65 2.67 4.21 -0.66
C ILE A 65 2.21 4.58 -2.07
N LEU A 66 2.74 3.90 -3.10
CA LEU A 66 2.38 4.16 -4.49
C LEU A 66 0.90 3.87 -4.76
N THR A 67 0.38 2.78 -4.19
CA THR A 67 -1.02 2.39 -4.37
C THR A 67 -1.96 3.36 -3.67
N ASP A 68 -1.61 3.82 -2.48
CA ASP A 68 -2.40 4.79 -1.73
C ASP A 68 -2.43 6.16 -2.44
N GLN A 69 -1.30 6.61 -3.01
CA GLN A 69 -1.27 7.82 -3.85
C GLN A 69 -2.19 7.72 -5.08
N LYS A 70 -2.27 6.53 -5.71
CA LYS A 70 -3.19 6.29 -6.84
C LYS A 70 -4.64 6.32 -6.37
N ARG A 71 -4.95 5.68 -5.24
CA ARG A 71 -6.25 5.70 -4.60
C ARG A 71 -6.69 7.13 -4.28
N ASP A 72 -5.82 7.95 -3.69
CA ASP A 72 -6.10 9.35 -3.38
C ASP A 72 -6.41 10.21 -4.61
N LYS A 73 -5.66 10.02 -5.70
CA LYS A 73 -5.97 10.67 -6.98
C LYS A 73 -7.36 10.27 -7.46
N LYS A 74 -7.70 8.98 -7.35
CA LYS A 74 -8.99 8.44 -7.77
C LYS A 74 -10.14 8.91 -6.87
N LEU A 75 -9.93 9.01 -5.56
CA LEU A 75 -10.88 9.59 -4.60
C LEU A 75 -11.18 11.06 -4.90
N ARG A 76 -10.16 11.86 -5.26
CA ARG A 76 -10.37 13.25 -5.70
C ARG A 76 -11.22 13.32 -6.97
N LEU A 77 -11.00 12.42 -7.92
CA LEU A 77 -11.82 12.34 -9.13
C LEU A 77 -13.26 11.91 -8.81
N HIS A 78 -13.44 10.91 -7.95
CA HIS A 78 -14.76 10.44 -7.47
C HIS A 78 -15.56 11.57 -6.84
N PHE A 79 -14.94 12.29 -5.88
CA PHE A 79 -15.52 13.47 -5.25
C PHE A 79 -15.85 14.55 -6.29
N GLY A 80 -14.95 14.79 -7.24
CA GLY A 80 -15.15 15.74 -8.33
C GLY A 80 -16.31 15.37 -9.25
N LEU A 81 -16.53 14.08 -9.54
CA LEU A 81 -17.65 13.60 -10.37
C LEU A 81 -18.99 13.70 -9.64
N LEU A 82 -19.03 13.35 -8.35
CA LEU A 82 -20.24 13.45 -7.52
C LEU A 82 -20.65 14.89 -7.23
N HIS A 83 -19.67 15.77 -7.01
CA HIS A 83 -19.92 17.11 -6.48
C HIS A 83 -19.46 18.22 -7.41
N ALA A 84 -19.24 17.91 -8.69
CA ALA A 84 -18.66 18.72 -9.77
C ALA A 84 -19.03 20.22 -9.75
N SER A 85 -18.48 20.95 -8.78
CA SER A 85 -18.48 22.40 -8.63
C SER A 85 -19.79 23.12 -9.03
N LYS A 86 -20.69 23.37 -8.06
CA LYS A 86 -21.32 24.69 -7.80
C LYS A 86 -22.35 24.56 -6.68
N SER A 87 -22.35 25.60 -5.83
CA SER A 87 -23.40 25.92 -4.87
C SER A 87 -24.78 25.45 -5.36
N MET A 88 -25.48 24.73 -4.47
CA MET A 88 -26.91 24.43 -4.58
C MET A 88 -27.74 25.67 -4.92
N ALA A 89 -27.21 26.90 -4.83
CA ALA A 89 -27.88 28.13 -5.25
C ALA A 89 -28.45 28.08 -6.67
N LYS A 90 -27.73 27.55 -7.67
CA LYS A 90 -28.27 27.49 -9.04
C LYS A 90 -29.40 26.46 -9.17
N GLU A 91 -29.23 25.29 -8.56
CA GLU A 91 -30.27 24.26 -8.49
C GLU A 91 -31.50 24.75 -7.70
N ARG A 92 -31.29 25.39 -6.55
CA ARG A 92 -32.34 26.00 -5.73
C ARG A 92 -33.04 27.15 -6.44
N GLN A 93 -32.33 27.94 -7.24
CA GLN A 93 -32.94 28.99 -8.07
C GLN A 93 -33.83 28.39 -9.15
N VAL A 94 -33.40 27.32 -9.83
CA VAL A 94 -34.22 26.62 -10.83
C VAL A 94 -35.43 25.96 -10.16
N LEU A 95 -35.25 25.26 -9.04
CA LEU A 95 -36.34 24.68 -8.25
C LEU A 95 -37.30 25.75 -7.74
N GLY A 96 -36.78 26.92 -7.34
CA GLY A 96 -37.57 28.09 -6.94
C GLY A 96 -38.44 28.58 -8.09
N LYS A 97 -37.87 28.77 -9.29
CA LYS A 97 -38.61 29.16 -10.50
C LYS A 97 -39.66 28.11 -10.90
N ILE A 98 -39.37 26.82 -10.79
CA ILE A 98 -40.34 25.75 -11.09
C ILE A 98 -41.51 25.80 -10.09
N LYS A 99 -41.22 25.99 -8.80
CA LYS A 99 -42.27 26.16 -7.77
C LYS A 99 -43.09 27.42 -8.01
N GLU A 100 -42.44 28.51 -8.43
CA GLU A 100 -43.08 29.78 -8.74
C GLU A 100 -44.00 29.65 -9.96
N VAL A 101 -43.56 29.02 -11.05
CA VAL A 101 -44.41 28.70 -12.21
C VAL A 101 -45.60 27.84 -11.80
N LYS A 102 -45.37 26.82 -10.96
CA LYS A 102 -46.45 25.95 -10.42
C LYS A 102 -47.43 26.71 -9.53
N ASN A 103 -46.98 27.79 -8.87
CA ASN A 103 -47.82 28.63 -8.02
C ASN A 103 -48.53 29.76 -8.81
N ILE A 104 -47.91 30.30 -9.87
CA ILE A 104 -48.51 31.27 -10.78
C ILE A 104 -49.68 30.63 -11.54
N SER A 105 -49.52 29.36 -11.94
CA SER A 105 -50.61 28.55 -12.51
C SER A 105 -51.84 28.40 -11.59
N LYS A 106 -51.69 28.61 -10.28
CA LYS A 106 -52.79 28.50 -9.30
C LYS A 106 -53.48 29.83 -8.99
N HIS A 107 -52.93 30.96 -9.47
CA HIS A 107 -53.30 32.29 -8.97
C HIS A 107 -53.94 33.23 -10.00
N SER A 108 -54.28 32.76 -11.19
CA SER A 108 -55.03 33.57 -12.15
C SER A 108 -56.23 32.77 -12.65
N CYS A 109 -57.43 33.21 -12.24
CA CYS A 109 -58.75 32.57 -12.41
C CYS A 109 -58.84 31.14 -11.85
N ILE A 110 -60.00 30.73 -11.31
CA ILE A 110 -60.24 29.31 -11.03
C ILE A 110 -60.19 28.62 -12.40
N SER A 111 -59.09 27.94 -12.71
CA SER A 111 -58.94 27.22 -13.98
C SER A 111 -59.92 26.05 -13.95
N THR A 112 -60.39 25.59 -15.11
CA THR A 112 -61.13 24.31 -15.19
C THR A 112 -60.34 23.16 -14.55
N GLU A 113 -59.01 23.27 -14.55
CA GLU A 113 -58.08 22.33 -13.91
C GLU A 113 -58.18 22.34 -12.37
N ASP A 114 -58.52 23.47 -11.72
CA ASP A 114 -58.69 23.54 -10.26
C ASP A 114 -59.96 22.82 -9.78
N TYR A 115 -61.03 22.87 -10.59
CA TYR A 115 -62.24 22.08 -10.36
C TYR A 115 -61.94 20.58 -10.54
N ASP A 116 -61.20 20.23 -11.59
CA ASP A 116 -60.83 18.85 -11.91
C ASP A 116 -59.90 18.24 -10.82
N ASP A 117 -58.97 19.03 -10.27
CA ASP A 117 -58.11 18.64 -9.14
C ASP A 117 -58.92 18.45 -7.83
N LYS A 118 -59.88 19.34 -7.53
CA LYS A 118 -60.79 19.16 -6.38
C LYS A 118 -61.62 17.89 -6.50
N ILE A 119 -62.22 17.67 -7.67
CA ILE A 119 -62.99 16.47 -7.97
C ILE A 119 -62.12 15.21 -7.84
N HIS A 120 -60.89 15.25 -8.35
CA HIS A 120 -59.95 14.13 -8.25
C HIS A 120 -59.58 13.80 -6.80
N ASN A 121 -59.29 14.82 -5.97
CA ASN A 121 -58.95 14.62 -4.56
C ASN A 121 -60.12 14.05 -3.75
N LEU A 122 -61.34 14.54 -3.97
CA LEU A 122 -62.55 14.01 -3.32
C LEU A 122 -62.85 12.57 -3.77
N LYS A 123 -62.66 12.25 -5.06
CA LYS A 123 -62.75 10.87 -5.57
C LYS A 123 -61.69 9.98 -4.92
N LEU A 124 -60.46 10.47 -4.78
CA LEU A 124 -59.36 9.75 -4.16
C LEU A 124 -59.62 9.48 -2.67
N GLU A 125 -60.21 10.42 -1.94
CA GLU A 125 -60.59 10.25 -0.53
C GLU A 125 -61.57 9.08 -0.33
N ILE A 126 -62.55 8.95 -1.23
CA ILE A 126 -63.47 7.81 -1.26
C ILE A 126 -62.73 6.49 -1.54
N TYR A 127 -61.74 6.50 -2.45
CA TYR A 127 -60.99 5.30 -2.82
C TYR A 127 -59.98 4.85 -1.76
N GLN A 128 -59.35 5.78 -1.04
CA GLN A 128 -58.30 5.47 -0.06
C GLN A 128 -58.85 5.06 1.31
N LYS A 129 -60.01 5.57 1.73
CA LYS A 129 -60.63 5.21 3.01
C LYS A 129 -61.52 3.96 2.89
N PHE A 130 -60.92 2.79 3.13
CA PHE A 130 -61.61 1.48 3.08
C PHE A 130 -62.80 1.33 4.05
N TYR A 131 -62.83 2.10 5.15
CA TYR A 131 -63.87 2.03 6.18
C TYR A 131 -64.59 3.38 6.36
N MET A 132 -65.09 3.97 5.27
CA MET A 132 -65.97 5.15 5.33
C MET A 132 -67.43 4.77 5.59
N LYS A 133 -68.12 5.54 6.44
CA LYS A 133 -69.57 5.36 6.64
C LYS A 133 -70.33 5.71 5.37
N ALA A 134 -71.47 5.05 5.15
CA ALA A 134 -72.27 5.24 3.95
C ALA A 134 -72.73 6.71 3.75
N ASP A 135 -73.04 7.39 4.86
CA ASP A 135 -73.48 8.79 4.85
C ASP A 135 -72.34 9.77 4.49
N GLU A 136 -71.14 9.55 5.02
CA GLU A 136 -69.94 10.34 4.67
C GLU A 136 -69.60 10.17 3.17
N LYS A 137 -69.67 8.94 2.65
CA LYS A 137 -69.47 8.66 1.22
C LYS A 137 -70.55 9.32 0.35
N ARG A 138 -71.78 9.43 0.87
CA ARG A 138 -72.88 10.11 0.18
C ARG A 138 -72.66 11.62 0.15
N GLN A 139 -72.18 12.20 1.25
CA GLN A 139 -71.87 13.63 1.35
C GLN A 139 -70.76 14.04 0.37
N ILE A 140 -69.66 13.28 0.29
CA ILE A 140 -68.56 13.57 -0.66
C ILE A 140 -69.05 13.47 -2.12
N ARG A 141 -69.96 12.54 -2.44
CA ARG A 141 -70.55 12.47 -3.79
C ARG A 141 -71.39 13.69 -4.13
N GLN A 142 -72.17 14.19 -3.19
CA GLN A 142 -72.96 15.41 -3.37
C GLN A 142 -72.07 16.64 -3.55
N GLU A 143 -70.96 16.69 -2.81
CA GLU A 143 -69.94 17.74 -2.97
C GLU A 143 -69.28 17.69 -4.35
N ILE A 144 -68.96 16.49 -4.87
CA ILE A 144 -68.47 16.32 -6.24
C ILE A 144 -69.49 16.84 -7.26
N GLU A 145 -70.76 16.46 -7.14
CA GLU A 145 -71.83 16.91 -8.05
C GLU A 145 -72.00 18.44 -8.02
N GLN A 146 -71.88 19.06 -6.85
CA GLN A 146 -71.98 20.50 -6.71
C GLN A 146 -70.77 21.22 -7.34
N ILE A 147 -69.56 20.71 -7.15
CA ILE A 147 -68.34 21.25 -7.78
C ILE A 147 -68.39 21.07 -9.30
N GLU A 148 -68.93 19.95 -9.80
CA GLU A 148 -69.16 19.71 -11.23
C GLU A 148 -70.17 20.72 -11.80
N TRP A 149 -71.25 21.01 -11.08
CA TRP A 149 -72.23 22.01 -11.47
C TRP A 149 -71.66 23.44 -11.50
N GLU A 150 -70.93 23.84 -10.45
CA GLU A 150 -70.26 25.15 -10.38
C GLU A 150 -69.25 25.35 -11.53
N ARG A 151 -68.55 24.28 -11.91
CA ARG A 151 -67.63 24.27 -13.06
C ARG A 151 -68.38 24.55 -14.36
N GLU A 152 -69.50 23.86 -14.59
CA GLU A 152 -70.32 24.04 -15.79
C GLU A 152 -70.93 25.45 -15.86
N GLU A 153 -71.41 25.99 -14.73
CA GLU A 153 -71.94 27.34 -14.64
C GLU A 153 -70.86 28.40 -14.92
N ALA A 154 -69.65 28.22 -14.38
CA ALA A 154 -68.52 29.11 -14.65
C ALA A 154 -68.13 29.10 -16.14
N ILE A 155 -68.13 27.92 -16.78
CA ILE A 155 -67.87 27.79 -18.22
C ILE A 155 -68.96 28.50 -19.05
N ALA A 156 -70.24 28.29 -18.70
CA ALA A 156 -71.35 28.93 -19.39
C ALA A 156 -71.30 30.46 -19.25
N THR A 157 -71.01 30.96 -18.05
CA THR A 157 -70.90 32.40 -17.76
C THR A 157 -69.74 33.05 -18.51
N ALA A 158 -68.57 32.39 -18.56
CA ALA A 158 -67.42 32.87 -19.30
C ALA A 158 -67.65 32.93 -20.83
N ALA A 159 -68.45 32.01 -21.36
CA ALA A 159 -68.84 32.00 -22.77
C ALA A 159 -69.81 33.15 -23.13
N VAL A 160 -70.77 33.45 -22.25
CA VAL A 160 -71.77 34.52 -22.42
C VAL A 160 -71.14 35.91 -22.30
N ASP A 161 -70.19 36.09 -21.39
CA ASP A 161 -69.49 37.36 -21.15
C ASP A 161 -68.62 37.83 -22.34
N GLY A 162 -68.47 37.01 -23.39
CA GLY A 162 -67.63 37.33 -24.56
C GLY A 162 -66.13 37.45 -24.25
N LYS A 163 -65.73 37.35 -22.97
CA LYS A 163 -64.34 37.36 -22.48
C LYS A 163 -63.49 36.27 -23.16
N MET A 164 -64.10 35.14 -23.50
CA MET A 164 -63.44 34.07 -24.25
C MET A 164 -63.03 34.48 -25.67
N TRP A 165 -63.79 35.39 -26.30
CA TRP A 165 -63.57 35.85 -27.68
C TRP A 165 -62.76 37.15 -27.76
N ASN A 166 -62.91 38.04 -26.78
CA ASN A 166 -62.19 39.31 -26.71
C ASN A 166 -60.73 39.16 -26.23
N SER A 167 -60.39 38.01 -25.64
CA SER A 167 -59.02 37.65 -25.20
C SER A 167 -58.19 36.97 -26.30
N LEU A 168 -58.85 36.50 -27.38
CA LEU A 168 -58.16 35.93 -28.52
C LEU A 168 -57.57 37.07 -29.35
N ASP A 169 -56.31 37.41 -29.06
CA ASP A 169 -55.45 38.03 -30.07
C ASP A 169 -55.66 37.34 -31.43
N SER A 170 -55.54 38.10 -32.53
CA SER A 170 -55.87 37.61 -33.87
C SER A 170 -55.39 36.17 -34.12
N LYS A 171 -56.20 35.35 -34.79
CA LYS A 171 -55.90 33.93 -35.12
C LYS A 171 -54.49 33.70 -35.67
N GLU A 172 -53.95 34.70 -36.34
CA GLU A 172 -52.59 34.71 -36.88
C GLU A 172 -51.51 34.84 -35.78
N ASN A 173 -51.74 35.69 -34.78
CA ASN A 173 -50.84 35.85 -33.62
C ASN A 173 -50.73 34.54 -32.81
N ILE A 174 -51.86 33.87 -32.59
CA ILE A 174 -51.92 32.55 -31.91
C ILE A 174 -51.16 31.49 -32.73
N LYS A 175 -51.33 31.47 -34.06
CA LYS A 175 -50.58 30.55 -34.93
C LYS A 175 -49.07 30.82 -34.89
N GLN A 176 -48.66 32.09 -34.87
CA GLN A 176 -47.24 32.46 -34.77
C GLN A 176 -46.66 32.05 -33.41
N GLN A 177 -47.40 32.26 -32.31
CA GLN A 177 -47.01 31.81 -30.97
C GLN A 177 -46.85 30.28 -30.90
N ILE A 178 -47.82 29.50 -31.39
CA ILE A 178 -47.74 28.03 -31.41
C ILE A 178 -46.50 27.55 -32.18
N LYS A 179 -46.21 28.18 -33.33
CA LYS A 179 -45.03 27.85 -34.14
C LYS A 179 -43.73 28.16 -33.39
N SER A 180 -43.61 29.35 -32.80
CA SER A 180 -42.43 29.71 -32.00
C SER A 180 -42.23 28.80 -30.78
N LEU A 181 -43.32 28.42 -30.11
CA LEU A 181 -43.30 27.48 -28.99
C LEU A 181 -42.86 26.08 -29.42
N GLY A 182 -43.28 25.65 -30.61
CA GLY A 182 -42.84 24.40 -31.23
C GLY A 182 -41.33 24.39 -31.48
N ASP A 183 -40.78 25.45 -32.07
CA ASP A 183 -39.34 25.58 -32.32
C ASP A 183 -38.53 25.60 -31.01
N ASP A 184 -39.00 26.34 -30.00
CA ASP A 184 -38.38 26.38 -28.66
C ASP A 184 -38.44 25.02 -27.93
N MET A 185 -39.54 24.30 -28.08
CA MET A 185 -39.70 22.95 -27.50
C MET A 185 -38.73 21.96 -28.13
N GLU A 186 -38.58 22.00 -29.47
CA GLU A 186 -37.63 21.12 -30.17
C GLU A 186 -36.19 21.43 -29.78
N LYS A 187 -35.83 22.71 -29.66
CA LYS A 187 -34.52 23.13 -29.16
C LYS A 187 -34.27 22.64 -27.72
N SER A 188 -35.25 22.82 -26.83
CA SER A 188 -35.19 22.34 -25.45
C SER A 188 -35.05 20.81 -25.38
N ARG A 189 -35.77 20.08 -26.24
CA ARG A 189 -35.68 18.62 -26.36
C ARG A 189 -34.28 18.18 -26.80
N ALA A 190 -33.70 18.85 -27.79
CA ALA A 190 -32.33 18.58 -28.25
C ALA A 190 -31.29 18.85 -27.14
N GLU A 191 -31.44 19.98 -26.42
CA GLU A 191 -30.57 20.30 -25.26
C GLU A 191 -30.71 19.27 -24.13
N HIS A 192 -31.93 18.85 -23.81
CA HIS A 192 -32.20 17.82 -22.82
C HIS A 192 -31.56 16.48 -23.20
N MET A 193 -31.66 16.07 -24.47
CA MET A 193 -31.00 14.86 -24.95
C MET A 193 -29.48 14.94 -24.81
N LYS A 194 -28.88 16.09 -25.12
CA LYS A 194 -27.43 16.32 -24.91
C LYS A 194 -27.03 16.20 -23.44
N HIS A 195 -27.83 16.77 -22.53
CA HIS A 195 -27.60 16.64 -21.09
C HIS A 195 -27.75 15.19 -20.62
N LYS A 196 -28.79 14.49 -21.07
CA LYS A 196 -29.03 13.07 -20.75
C LYS A 196 -27.85 12.20 -21.19
N SER A 197 -27.33 12.39 -22.41
CA SER A 197 -26.12 11.70 -22.88
C SER A 197 -24.91 11.99 -22.00
N LYS A 198 -24.73 13.23 -21.55
CA LYS A 198 -23.64 13.62 -20.65
C LYS A 198 -23.77 12.98 -19.26
N VAL A 199 -24.98 12.91 -18.70
CA VAL A 199 -25.26 12.24 -17.42
C VAL A 199 -24.93 10.75 -17.51
N ILE A 200 -25.37 10.07 -18.57
CA ILE A 200 -25.06 8.64 -18.79
C ILE A 200 -23.55 8.42 -18.91
N PHE A 201 -22.84 9.31 -19.61
CA PHE A 201 -21.39 9.25 -19.72
C PHE A 201 -20.69 9.39 -18.36
N LEU A 202 -21.05 10.42 -17.58
CA LEU A 202 -20.48 10.65 -16.24
C LEU A 202 -20.80 9.52 -15.27
N GLN A 203 -21.99 8.91 -15.38
CA GLN A 203 -22.37 7.76 -14.57
C GLN A 203 -21.47 6.54 -14.84
N LYS A 204 -21.17 6.26 -16.11
CA LYS A 204 -20.22 5.19 -16.48
C LYS A 204 -18.80 5.51 -16.02
N GLU A 205 -18.39 6.77 -16.11
CA GLU A 205 -17.08 7.20 -15.61
C GLU A 205 -16.99 7.05 -14.09
N LEU A 206 -18.05 7.39 -13.35
CA LEU A 206 -18.15 7.20 -11.91
C LEU A 206 -18.08 5.72 -11.52
N GLU A 207 -18.81 4.85 -12.21
CA GLU A 207 -18.78 3.40 -11.99
C GLU A 207 -17.37 2.83 -12.20
N SER A 208 -16.71 3.21 -13.30
CA SER A 208 -15.30 2.84 -13.53
C SER A 208 -14.36 3.37 -12.44
N VAL A 209 -14.66 4.54 -11.87
CA VAL A 209 -13.88 5.13 -10.78
C VAL A 209 -14.05 4.35 -9.48
N GLU A 210 -15.26 3.91 -9.18
CA GLU A 210 -15.59 3.08 -8.02
C GLU A 210 -14.96 1.69 -8.12
N ASP A 211 -15.00 1.08 -9.31
CA ASP A 211 -14.31 -0.20 -9.59
C ASP A 211 -12.80 -0.10 -9.33
N ASP A 212 -12.16 0.97 -9.80
CA ASP A 212 -10.74 1.24 -9.54
C ASP A 212 -10.46 1.39 -8.03
N LEU A 213 -11.32 2.11 -7.30
CA LEU A 213 -11.18 2.30 -5.85
C LEU A 213 -11.28 0.96 -5.09
N THR A 214 -12.26 0.12 -5.42
CA THR A 214 -12.40 -1.20 -4.79
C THR A 214 -11.22 -2.12 -5.15
N SER A 215 -10.68 -2.01 -6.36
CA SER A 215 -9.46 -2.72 -6.77
C SER A 215 -8.24 -2.27 -5.97
N PHE A 216 -8.04 -0.97 -5.78
CA PHE A 216 -6.95 -0.44 -4.96
C PHE A 216 -7.08 -0.87 -3.49
N GLU A 217 -8.27 -0.86 -2.91
CA GLU A 217 -8.50 -1.32 -1.55
C GLU A 217 -8.15 -2.80 -1.36
N LYS A 218 -8.56 -3.67 -2.31
CA LYS A 218 -8.14 -5.09 -2.33
C LYS A 218 -6.63 -5.24 -2.44
N GLN A 219 -5.96 -4.41 -3.25
CA GLN A 219 -4.51 -4.43 -3.40
C GLN A 219 -3.81 -4.00 -2.10
N LEU A 220 -4.25 -2.92 -1.45
CA LEU A 220 -3.70 -2.44 -0.18
C LEU A 220 -3.81 -3.51 0.91
N ASN A 221 -5.01 -4.07 1.11
CA ASN A 221 -5.24 -5.14 2.08
C ASN A 221 -4.33 -6.35 1.85
N ARG A 222 -4.09 -6.71 0.58
CA ARG A 222 -3.17 -7.80 0.23
C ARG A 222 -1.72 -7.45 0.59
N ILE A 223 -1.28 -6.23 0.29
CA ILE A 223 0.08 -5.76 0.60
C ILE A 223 0.29 -5.74 2.11
N GLU A 224 -0.65 -5.20 2.87
CA GLU A 224 -0.60 -5.14 4.33
C GLU A 224 -0.54 -6.53 4.96
N GLY A 225 -1.39 -7.46 4.50
CA GLY A 225 -1.37 -8.85 4.97
C GLY A 225 -0.02 -9.54 4.73
N LEU A 226 0.57 -9.35 3.54
CA LEU A 226 1.90 -9.89 3.23
C LEU A 226 3.01 -9.22 4.06
N ASN A 227 2.90 -7.90 4.30
CA ASN A 227 3.88 -7.15 5.07
C ASN A 227 3.86 -7.57 6.55
N TYR A 228 2.66 -7.75 7.12
CA TYR A 228 2.48 -8.30 8.46
C TYR A 228 3.08 -9.70 8.57
N GLU A 229 2.76 -10.61 7.64
CA GLU A 229 3.31 -11.97 7.66
C GLU A 229 4.84 -11.97 7.55
N ALA A 230 5.40 -11.16 6.64
CA ALA A 230 6.84 -11.03 6.46
C ALA A 230 7.54 -10.55 7.74
N ARG A 231 6.96 -9.57 8.46
CA ARG A 231 7.50 -9.09 9.74
C ARG A 231 7.47 -10.15 10.82
N GLN A 232 6.38 -10.91 10.92
CA GLN A 232 6.28 -12.02 11.87
C GLN A 232 7.35 -13.08 11.59
N CYS A 233 7.58 -13.42 10.31
CA CYS A 233 8.66 -14.34 9.93
C CYS A 233 10.04 -13.82 10.34
N ILE A 234 10.35 -12.53 10.09
CA ILE A 234 11.62 -11.94 10.51
C ILE A 234 11.81 -12.02 12.02
N LEU A 235 10.79 -11.66 12.80
CA LEU A 235 10.87 -11.69 14.25
C LEU A 235 11.20 -13.11 14.74
N GLN A 236 10.47 -14.11 14.25
CA GLN A 236 10.72 -15.51 14.58
C GLN A 236 12.14 -15.95 14.18
N TRP A 237 12.60 -15.61 12.98
CA TRP A 237 13.94 -16.00 12.54
C TRP A 237 15.06 -15.31 13.29
N ARG A 238 14.87 -14.06 13.72
CA ARG A 238 15.84 -13.36 14.56
C ARG A 238 15.93 -14.02 15.92
N MET A 239 14.80 -14.37 16.54
CA MET A 239 14.78 -15.13 17.80
C MET A 239 15.49 -16.49 17.66
N GLU A 240 15.16 -17.27 16.62
CA GLU A 240 15.83 -18.54 16.36
C GLU A 240 17.34 -18.37 16.09
N GLN A 241 17.71 -17.29 15.41
CA GLN A 241 19.10 -16.97 15.11
C GLN A 241 19.86 -16.60 16.40
N ASP A 242 19.28 -15.77 17.27
CA ASP A 242 19.87 -15.40 18.55
C ASP A 242 20.04 -16.63 19.46
N GLU A 243 19.05 -17.52 19.49
CA GLU A 243 19.14 -18.79 20.23
C GLU A 243 20.27 -19.68 19.68
N LYS A 244 20.33 -19.86 18.35
CA LYS A 244 21.40 -20.64 17.68
C LYS A 244 22.78 -19.97 17.82
N ASN A 245 22.83 -18.67 18.04
CA ASN A 245 24.04 -17.87 18.19
C ASN A 245 24.42 -17.57 19.64
N ALA A 246 23.68 -18.06 20.64
CA ALA A 246 23.99 -17.83 22.04
C ALA A 246 25.46 -18.17 22.38
N ARG A 247 25.95 -19.32 21.90
CA ARG A 247 27.36 -19.74 22.08
C ARG A 247 28.34 -18.84 21.34
N TYR A 248 27.98 -18.37 20.14
CA TYR A 248 28.79 -17.41 19.40
C TYR A 248 28.92 -16.08 20.15
N HIS A 249 27.82 -15.56 20.70
CA HIS A 249 27.83 -14.35 21.52
C HIS A 249 28.68 -14.52 22.79
N GLN A 250 28.59 -15.66 23.46
CA GLN A 250 29.47 -16.00 24.58
C GLN A 250 30.95 -16.01 24.18
N CYS A 251 31.28 -16.55 22.99
CA CYS A 251 32.64 -16.47 22.46
C CYS A 251 33.07 -15.02 22.21
N ILE A 252 32.22 -14.15 21.69
CA ILE A 252 32.55 -12.74 21.48
C ILE A 252 32.81 -12.03 22.81
N GLU A 253 32.01 -12.29 23.84
CA GLU A 253 32.24 -11.76 25.19
C GLU A 253 33.55 -12.28 25.79
N LEU A 254 33.83 -13.57 25.63
CA LEU A 254 35.10 -14.16 26.04
C LEU A 254 36.26 -13.49 25.32
N MET A 255 36.16 -13.26 24.01
CA MET A 255 37.19 -12.55 23.25
C MET A 255 37.40 -11.12 23.75
N ARG A 256 36.32 -10.39 24.11
CA ARG A 256 36.44 -9.06 24.73
C ARG A 256 37.19 -9.12 26.07
N ASN A 257 36.84 -10.06 26.94
CA ASN A 257 37.54 -10.26 28.21
C ASN A 257 39.02 -10.62 28.00
N THR A 258 39.32 -11.50 27.03
CA THR A 258 40.73 -11.83 26.70
C THR A 258 41.53 -10.62 26.25
N GLN A 259 40.89 -9.70 25.51
CA GLN A 259 41.51 -8.46 25.09
C GLN A 259 41.79 -7.55 26.29
N GLU A 260 40.81 -7.39 27.19
CA GLU A 260 40.98 -6.59 28.42
C GLU A 260 42.11 -7.14 29.32
N LEU A 261 42.21 -8.47 29.48
CA LEU A 261 43.29 -9.10 30.25
C LEU A 261 44.66 -8.96 29.56
N ALA A 262 44.69 -9.02 28.23
CA ALA A 262 45.91 -8.80 27.46
C ALA A 262 46.41 -7.35 27.59
N GLU A 263 45.50 -6.37 27.55
CA GLU A 263 45.80 -4.96 27.77
C GLU A 263 46.36 -4.71 29.18
N LYS A 264 45.81 -5.39 30.19
CA LYS A 264 46.30 -5.37 31.58
C LYS A 264 47.57 -6.21 31.80
N LYS A 265 48.02 -6.97 30.80
CA LYS A 265 49.16 -7.89 30.86
C LYS A 265 49.02 -8.98 31.94
N GLU A 266 47.78 -9.40 32.23
CA GLU A 266 47.50 -10.45 33.22
C GLU A 266 47.72 -11.85 32.63
N LEU A 267 48.99 -12.26 32.51
CA LEU A 267 49.39 -13.50 31.83
C LEU A 267 48.79 -14.78 32.44
N ILE A 268 48.78 -14.88 33.78
CA ILE A 268 48.28 -16.07 34.49
C ILE A 268 46.76 -16.21 34.27
N ALA A 269 46.03 -15.10 34.35
CA ALA A 269 44.59 -15.07 34.11
C ALA A 269 44.26 -15.47 32.66
N LEU A 270 45.03 -14.96 31.70
CA LEU A 270 44.85 -15.28 30.28
C LEU A 270 45.15 -16.75 29.96
N GLN A 271 46.21 -17.32 30.55
CA GLN A 271 46.53 -18.73 30.43
C GLN A 271 45.40 -19.61 30.97
N LYS A 272 44.90 -19.28 32.17
CA LYS A 272 43.79 -19.99 32.81
C LYS A 272 42.52 -19.90 31.94
N LEU A 273 42.18 -18.72 31.45
CA LEU A 273 41.00 -18.51 30.61
C LEU A 273 41.07 -19.29 29.28
N SER A 274 42.25 -19.33 28.64
CA SER A 274 42.49 -20.12 27.43
C SER A 274 42.32 -21.61 27.71
N HIS A 275 42.95 -22.13 28.76
CA HIS A 275 42.84 -23.55 29.12
C HIS A 275 41.40 -23.95 29.45
N GLU A 276 40.70 -23.17 30.27
CA GLU A 276 39.30 -23.45 30.62
C GLU A 276 38.36 -23.43 29.41
N GLN A 277 38.57 -22.53 28.45
CA GLN A 277 37.76 -22.46 27.24
C GLN A 277 37.95 -23.69 26.37
N VAL A 278 39.21 -24.12 26.18
CA VAL A 278 39.55 -25.30 25.40
C VAL A 278 39.03 -26.58 26.07
N GLU A 279 39.21 -26.75 27.37
CA GLU A 279 38.70 -27.92 28.10
C GLU A 279 37.16 -28.02 28.01
N LYS A 280 36.44 -26.91 28.22
CA LYS A 280 34.97 -26.88 28.06
C LYS A 280 34.56 -27.25 26.63
N PHE A 281 35.27 -26.74 25.63
CA PHE A 281 35.02 -27.09 24.24
C PHE A 281 35.29 -28.58 23.98
N MET A 282 36.42 -29.12 24.42
CA MET A 282 36.81 -30.52 24.20
C MET A 282 35.85 -31.50 24.89
N LEU A 283 35.33 -31.13 26.06
CA LEU A 283 34.30 -31.90 26.76
C LEU A 283 33.00 -31.96 25.94
N GLN A 284 32.53 -30.83 25.39
CA GLN A 284 31.36 -30.79 24.51
C GLN A 284 31.63 -31.53 23.20
N TRP A 285 32.80 -31.31 22.61
CA TRP A 285 33.23 -31.94 21.37
C TRP A 285 33.27 -33.45 21.48
N SER A 286 33.66 -34.02 22.62
CA SER A 286 33.71 -35.47 22.81
C SER A 286 32.34 -36.08 23.10
N ASN A 287 31.51 -35.39 23.88
CA ASN A 287 30.28 -35.95 24.43
C ASN A 287 28.99 -35.63 23.63
N ASP A 288 28.97 -34.58 22.82
CA ASP A 288 27.77 -34.13 22.11
C ASP A 288 27.93 -34.20 20.58
N GLN A 289 27.26 -35.15 19.94
CA GLN A 289 27.24 -35.29 18.48
C GLN A 289 26.54 -34.12 17.79
N ALA A 290 25.44 -33.61 18.36
CA ALA A 290 24.70 -32.50 17.77
C ALA A 290 25.55 -31.21 17.78
N PHE A 291 26.34 -31.01 18.82
CA PHE A 291 27.34 -29.93 18.87
C PHE A 291 28.37 -30.04 17.74
N ARG A 292 28.94 -31.23 17.52
CA ARG A 292 29.91 -31.45 16.44
C ARG A 292 29.31 -31.16 15.07
N ASP A 293 28.09 -31.61 14.83
CA ASP A 293 27.40 -31.44 13.55
C ASP A 293 27.05 -29.96 13.29
N ASP A 294 26.54 -29.24 14.31
CA ASP A 294 26.28 -27.80 14.23
C ASP A 294 27.57 -27.00 13.98
N TYR A 295 28.66 -27.32 14.69
CA TYR A 295 29.95 -26.66 14.51
C TYR A 295 30.51 -26.88 13.09
N ARG A 296 30.46 -28.12 12.58
CA ARG A 296 30.86 -28.45 11.20
C ARG A 296 30.02 -27.68 10.21
N MET A 297 28.70 -27.67 10.39
CA MET A 297 27.75 -26.99 9.50
C MET A 297 28.02 -25.48 9.42
N LYS A 298 28.19 -24.80 10.56
CA LYS A 298 28.52 -23.37 10.61
C LYS A 298 29.89 -23.04 10.01
N SER A 299 30.82 -24.00 10.04
CA SER A 299 32.17 -23.83 9.46
C SER A 299 32.22 -23.96 7.94
N ILE A 300 31.19 -24.55 7.30
CA ILE A 300 31.13 -24.78 5.84
C ILE A 300 31.38 -23.49 5.05
N GLY A 301 30.78 -22.37 5.44
CA GLY A 301 30.94 -21.09 4.73
C GLY A 301 32.41 -20.64 4.70
N SER A 302 33.13 -20.78 5.81
CA SER A 302 34.55 -20.47 5.92
C SER A 302 35.43 -21.43 5.11
N LEU A 303 35.10 -22.73 5.12
CA LEU A 303 35.79 -23.73 4.31
C LEU A 303 35.61 -23.47 2.82
N ASN A 304 34.39 -23.15 2.38
CA ASN A 304 34.10 -22.85 0.99
C ASN A 304 34.87 -21.61 0.49
N LYS A 305 34.92 -20.52 1.28
CA LYS A 305 35.69 -19.31 0.95
C LYS A 305 37.19 -19.57 0.78
N ARG A 306 37.74 -20.54 1.52
CA ARG A 306 39.15 -20.93 1.45
C ARG A 306 39.42 -22.08 0.47
N CYS A 307 38.41 -22.52 -0.27
CA CYS A 307 38.48 -23.68 -1.16
C CYS A 307 38.96 -24.96 -0.45
N LEU A 308 38.50 -25.20 0.79
CA LEU A 308 38.82 -26.39 1.58
C LEU A 308 37.66 -27.40 1.59
N ASN A 309 37.99 -28.67 1.79
CA ASN A 309 37.04 -29.75 2.06
C ASN A 309 36.71 -29.84 3.57
N ILE A 310 35.83 -30.76 3.97
CA ILE A 310 35.42 -30.95 5.37
C ILE A 310 36.61 -31.34 6.27
N ASP A 311 37.58 -32.06 5.71
CA ASP A 311 38.80 -32.49 6.38
C ASP A 311 39.90 -31.41 6.40
N GLY A 312 39.63 -30.22 5.86
CA GLY A 312 40.55 -29.08 5.86
C GLY A 312 41.61 -29.10 4.77
N GLN A 313 41.58 -30.04 3.83
CA GLN A 313 42.47 -30.11 2.67
C GLN A 313 41.95 -29.22 1.52
N ARG A 314 42.84 -28.78 0.63
CA ARG A 314 42.43 -27.99 -0.55
C ARG A 314 41.58 -28.84 -1.50
N ARG A 315 40.46 -28.29 -1.95
CA ARG A 315 39.60 -28.88 -2.97
C ARG A 315 40.28 -28.86 -4.34
N ASN A 316 40.03 -29.90 -5.13
CA ASN A 316 40.46 -29.95 -6.53
C ASN A 316 39.67 -28.92 -7.38
N ARG A 317 40.23 -28.54 -8.54
CA ARG A 317 39.61 -27.52 -9.42
C ARG A 317 38.18 -27.86 -9.85
N ASP A 318 37.86 -29.16 -9.95
CA ASP A 318 36.57 -29.64 -10.44
C ASP A 318 35.57 -29.98 -9.32
N GLU A 319 35.99 -29.86 -8.06
CA GLU A 319 35.17 -30.20 -6.90
C GLU A 319 34.20 -29.07 -6.52
N LYS A 320 32.90 -29.39 -6.54
CA LYS A 320 31.82 -28.46 -6.18
C LYS A 320 31.94 -27.98 -4.73
N PRO A 321 31.48 -26.74 -4.42
CA PRO A 321 31.38 -26.26 -3.05
C PRO A 321 30.53 -27.18 -2.17
N ILE A 322 30.87 -27.25 -0.88
CA ILE A 322 30.10 -28.03 0.10
C ILE A 322 28.74 -27.35 0.26
N SER A 323 27.65 -28.08 -0.04
CA SER A 323 26.28 -27.60 0.14
C SER A 323 25.82 -27.80 1.58
N GLY A 324 25.51 -26.70 2.29
CA GLY A 324 24.75 -26.78 3.54
C GLY A 324 23.28 -27.10 3.26
N LYS A 325 22.60 -27.79 4.19
CA LYS A 325 21.14 -27.94 4.12
C LYS A 325 20.52 -26.54 4.29
N GLU A 326 19.77 -26.07 3.30
CA GLU A 326 19.00 -24.84 3.48
C GLU A 326 17.99 -25.04 4.61
N PRO A 327 17.82 -24.05 5.50
CA PRO A 327 16.82 -24.14 6.54
C PRO A 327 15.44 -24.30 5.89
N THR A 328 14.76 -25.41 6.21
CA THR A 328 13.38 -25.66 5.79
C THR A 328 12.47 -24.77 6.61
N VAL A 329 12.23 -23.57 6.10
CA VAL A 329 11.36 -22.63 6.79
C VAL A 329 9.92 -22.78 6.34
N LYS A 330 9.01 -22.90 7.30
CA LYS A 330 7.55 -22.87 7.08
C LYS A 330 7.12 -21.44 6.75
N ILE A 331 7.12 -21.10 5.48
CA ILE A 331 6.63 -19.81 4.96
C ILE A 331 5.27 -20.05 4.29
N SER A 332 4.32 -19.10 4.35
CA SER A 332 3.07 -19.26 3.61
C SER A 332 3.32 -19.34 2.09
N LYS A 333 2.39 -19.96 1.37
CA LYS A 333 2.41 -20.00 -0.09
C LYS A 333 2.39 -18.61 -0.72
N GLY A 334 1.83 -17.60 -0.04
CA GLY A 334 1.77 -16.22 -0.51
C GLY A 334 3.14 -15.53 -0.42
N LEU A 335 3.78 -15.63 0.74
CA LEU A 335 5.10 -15.06 0.97
C LEU A 335 6.18 -15.79 0.16
N LYS A 336 6.09 -17.11 0.02
CA LYS A 336 7.03 -17.91 -0.79
C LYS A 336 7.02 -17.49 -2.27
N ARG A 337 5.83 -17.29 -2.87
CA ARG A 337 5.70 -16.78 -4.24
C ARG A 337 6.28 -15.36 -4.38
N SER A 338 6.06 -14.52 -3.38
CA SER A 338 6.57 -13.14 -3.39
C SER A 338 8.09 -13.08 -3.31
N LEU A 339 8.71 -13.96 -2.53
CA LEU A 339 10.16 -14.11 -2.44
C LEU A 339 10.81 -14.60 -3.75
N GLN A 340 10.15 -15.52 -4.45
CA GLN A 340 10.62 -16.04 -5.73
C GLN A 340 10.64 -14.94 -6.80
N ASN A 341 9.59 -14.09 -6.84
CA ASN A 341 9.49 -12.96 -7.77
C ASN A 341 10.50 -11.82 -7.49
N VAL A 342 11.04 -11.71 -6.28
CA VAL A 342 12.10 -10.74 -5.94
C VAL A 342 13.46 -11.23 -6.44
N GLY A 343 13.71 -12.55 -6.40
CA GLY A 343 14.95 -13.14 -6.88
C GLY A 343 15.17 -13.01 -8.39
N GLU A 344 14.10 -13.08 -9.19
CA GLU A 344 14.17 -12.97 -10.66
C GLU A 344 14.44 -11.54 -11.15
N LYS A 345 14.03 -10.52 -10.39
CA LYS A 345 14.25 -9.10 -10.75
C LYS A 345 15.63 -8.55 -10.36
N LEU A 346 16.45 -9.31 -9.63
CA LEU A 346 17.81 -8.90 -9.26
C LEU A 346 18.88 -9.51 -10.18
N VAL A 347 18.47 -10.33 -11.17
CA VAL A 347 19.35 -11.03 -12.13
C VAL A 347 19.19 -10.45 -13.56
N MET A 348 18.29 -9.47 -13.74
CA MET A 348 18.26 -8.57 -14.90
C MET A 348 18.59 -7.16 -14.44
#